data_AF-A0A951RNY0-F1
#
_entry.id   AF-A0A951RNY0-F1
#
_cell.length_a   1.000
_cell.length_b   1.000
_cell.length_c   1.000
_cell.angle_alpha   90.00
_cell.angle_beta   90.00
_cell.angle_gamma   90.00
#
_symmetry.space_group_name_H-M   'P 1'
#
loop_
_entity.id
_entity.type
_entity.pdbx_description
1 polymer ?
#
loop_
_entity_poly.entity_id
_entity_poly.type
_entity_poly.pdbx_seq_one_letter_code
_entity_poly.pdbx_strand_id
1 'polypeptide(L)'
;MFFLTYIRIIFTRLPKINIDRPSAAFFGAVAMILFGVLSFEEAIMAIDFNTIALLLGMMIIIATLQLDGFFSLIASQPISCARNQ
;
A
#
# COMPACT_ATOMS: atom_id res chain seq x y z
N MET A 1 3.47 7.74 -23.60
CA MET A 1 3.80 7.06 -22.32
C MET A 1 2.94 7.57 -21.15
N PHE A 2 2.90 8.87 -20.83
CA PHE A 2 2.09 9.40 -19.70
C PHE A 2 0.58 9.05 -19.74
N PHE A 3 -0.06 9.18 -20.90
CA PHE A 3 -1.48 8.81 -21.04
C PHE A 3 -1.72 7.30 -20.85
N LEU A 4 -0.76 6.46 -21.27
CA LEU A 4 -0.83 5.01 -21.07
C LEU A 4 -0.70 4.65 -19.60
N THR A 5 0.24 5.26 -18.86
CA THR A 5 0.35 5.05 -17.41
C THR A 5 -0.91 5.50 -16.68
N TYR A 6 -1.49 6.64 -17.05
CA TYR A 6 -2.68 7.17 -16.40
C TYR A 6 -3.94 6.33 -16.69
N ILE A 7 -4.13 5.89 -17.93
CA ILE A 7 -5.20 4.95 -18.32
C ILE A 7 -5.06 3.65 -17.53
N ARG A 8 -3.84 3.10 -17.39
CA ARG A 8 -3.60 1.86 -16.63
C ARG A 8 -3.94 2.00 -15.14
N ILE A 9 -3.69 3.15 -14.54
CA ILE A 9 -4.02 3.47 -13.14
C ILE A 9 -5.54 3.60 -12.96
N ILE A 10 -6.26 4.11 -13.97
CA ILE A 10 -7.72 4.25 -13.94
C ILE A 10 -8.43 2.90 -14.14
N PHE A 11 -7.92 2.03 -15.00
CA PHE A 11 -8.48 0.69 -15.18
C PHE A 11 -8.35 -0.19 -13.92
N THR A 12 -7.35 0.05 -13.07
CA THR A 12 -7.24 -0.59 -11.74
C THR A 12 -8.25 -0.06 -10.70
N ARG A 13 -8.98 1.01 -11.03
CA ARG A 13 -10.03 1.64 -10.20
C ARG A 13 -11.43 1.38 -10.76
N LEU A 14 -11.65 0.31 -11.54
CA LEU A 14 -12.97 -0.02 -12.08
C LEU A 14 -13.97 -0.29 -10.92
N PRO A 15 -14.98 0.58 -10.71
CA PRO A 15 -15.76 0.66 -9.48
C PRO A 15 -16.86 -0.41 -9.35
N LYS A 16 -16.98 -1.31 -10.34
CA LYS A 16 -18.10 -2.27 -10.42
C LYS A 16 -17.80 -3.62 -9.76
N ILE A 17 -16.53 -3.87 -9.42
CA ILE A 17 -16.10 -5.04 -8.65
C ILE A 17 -15.33 -4.50 -7.45
N ASN A 18 -15.84 -4.74 -6.26
CA ASN A 18 -15.28 -4.19 -5.01
C ASN A 18 -14.05 -5.01 -4.59
N ILE A 19 -13.02 -5.00 -5.43
CA ILE A 19 -11.74 -5.66 -5.15
C ILE A 19 -10.85 -4.64 -4.44
N ASP A 20 -10.62 -4.88 -3.16
CA ASP A 20 -9.56 -4.22 -2.42
C ASP A 20 -8.18 -4.69 -2.91
N ARG A 21 -7.15 -3.86 -2.70
CA ARG A 21 -5.78 -4.16 -3.14
C ARG A 21 -5.27 -5.50 -2.57
N PRO A 22 -5.49 -5.85 -1.28
CA PRO A 22 -5.16 -7.17 -0.74
C PRO A 22 -5.85 -8.32 -1.48
N SER A 23 -7.16 -8.24 -1.71
CA SER A 23 -7.91 -9.26 -2.46
C SER A 23 -7.38 -9.46 -3.88
N ALA A 24 -7.05 -8.36 -4.60
CA ALA A 24 -6.44 -8.45 -5.93
C ALA A 24 -5.09 -9.20 -5.90
N ALA A 25 -4.23 -8.86 -4.94
CA ALA A 25 -2.92 -9.47 -4.79
C ALA A 25 -3.04 -10.96 -4.43
N PHE A 26 -3.93 -11.30 -3.50
CA PHE A 26 -4.20 -12.68 -3.10
C PHE A 26 -4.74 -13.52 -4.26
N PHE A 27 -5.70 -12.99 -5.02
CA PHE A 27 -6.23 -13.66 -6.21
C PHE A 27 -5.13 -13.94 -7.24
N GLY A 28 -4.25 -12.96 -7.49
CA GLY A 28 -3.08 -13.14 -8.36
C GLY A 28 -2.13 -14.23 -7.87
N ALA A 29 -1.85 -14.27 -6.56
CA ALA A 29 -1.01 -15.30 -5.95
C ALA A 29 -1.60 -16.71 -6.12
N VAL A 30 -2.89 -16.88 -5.83
CA VAL A 30 -3.60 -18.16 -6.02
C VAL A 30 -3.61 -18.58 -7.49
N ALA A 31 -3.88 -17.65 -8.41
CA ALA A 31 -3.86 -17.93 -9.84
C ALA A 31 -2.48 -18.42 -10.31
N MET A 32 -1.38 -17.81 -9.84
CA MET A 32 -0.02 -18.27 -10.18
C MET A 32 0.23 -19.72 -9.78
N ILE A 33 -0.30 -20.16 -8.64
CA ILE A 33 -0.17 -21.55 -8.19
C ILE A 33 -1.07 -22.48 -9.01
N LEU A 34 -2.33 -22.09 -9.28
CA LEU A 34 -3.28 -22.91 -10.05
C LEU A 34 -2.84 -23.14 -11.50
N PHE A 35 -2.22 -22.15 -12.13
CA PHE A 35 -1.67 -22.28 -13.48
C PHE A 35 -0.28 -22.94 -13.52
N GLY A 36 0.28 -23.33 -12.35
CA GLY A 36 1.58 -24.01 -12.26
C GLY A 36 2.78 -23.11 -12.62
N VAL A 37 2.62 -21.79 -12.54
CA VAL A 37 3.72 -20.83 -12.75
C VAL A 37 4.72 -20.90 -11.59
N LEU A 38 4.22 -21.19 -10.39
CA LEU A 38 5.01 -21.34 -9.16
C LEU A 38 4.43 -22.48 -8.32
N SER A 39 5.27 -23.35 -7.77
CA SER A 39 4.80 -24.36 -6.82
C SER A 39 4.44 -23.72 -5.46
N PHE A 40 3.63 -24.41 -4.66
CA PHE A 40 3.25 -23.91 -3.33
C PHE A 40 4.46 -23.70 -2.40
N GLU A 41 5.45 -24.59 -2.47
CA GLU A 41 6.67 -24.50 -1.67
C GLU A 41 7.52 -23.29 -2.07
N GLU A 42 7.72 -23.07 -3.38
CA GLU A 42 8.41 -21.89 -3.89
C GLU A 42 7.66 -20.60 -3.56
N ALA A 43 6.32 -20.62 -3.59
CA ALA A 43 5.51 -19.47 -3.20
C ALA A 43 5.72 -19.08 -1.74
N ILE A 44 5.85 -20.05 -0.83
CA ILE A 44 6.16 -19.79 0.58
C ILE A 44 7.59 -19.27 0.73
N MET A 45 8.56 -19.87 0.03
CA MET A 45 9.96 -19.42 0.07
C MET A 45 10.15 -18.01 -0.49
N ALA A 46 9.28 -17.56 -1.40
CA ALA A 46 9.30 -16.21 -1.95
C ALA A 46 8.77 -15.14 -0.98
N ILE A 47 8.18 -15.52 0.17
CA ILE A 47 7.67 -14.57 1.17
C ILE A 47 8.84 -14.01 2.00
N ASP A 48 9.10 -12.71 1.86
CA ASP A 48 10.04 -12.00 2.73
C ASP A 48 9.34 -11.41 3.96
N PHE A 49 9.47 -12.13 5.08
CA PHE A 49 8.93 -11.71 6.36
C PHE A 49 9.57 -10.45 6.93
N ASN A 50 10.83 -10.14 6.59
CA ASN A 50 11.49 -8.92 7.08
C ASN A 50 10.81 -7.69 6.48
N THR A 51 10.51 -7.73 5.18
CA THR A 51 9.78 -6.66 4.50
C THR A 51 8.36 -6.51 5.06
N ILE A 52 7.63 -7.61 5.27
CA ILE A 52 6.28 -7.56 5.86
C ILE A 52 6.32 -6.94 7.26
N ALA A 53 7.24 -7.38 8.12
CA ALA A 53 7.39 -6.87 9.48
C ALA A 53 7.79 -5.39 9.48
N LEU A 54 8.69 -4.98 8.59
CA LEU A 54 9.11 -3.59 8.44
C LEU A 54 7.94 -2.68 8.03
N LEU A 55 7.20 -3.07 6.99
CA LEU A 55 6.04 -2.30 6.50
C LEU A 55 4.95 -2.22 7.58
N LEU A 56 4.64 -3.35 8.22
CA LEU A 56 3.67 -3.40 9.31
C LEU A 56 4.10 -2.49 10.48
N GLY A 57 5.37 -2.54 10.88
CA GLY A 57 5.92 -1.71 11.93
C GLY A 57 5.79 -0.21 11.62
N MET A 58 6.14 0.19 10.39
CA MET A 58 5.95 1.57 9.95
C MET A 58 4.47 1.99 9.96
N MET A 59 3.57 1.11 9.52
CA MET A 59 2.13 1.39 9.53
C MET A 59 1.60 1.58 10.96
N ILE A 60 2.03 0.75 11.91
CA ILE A 60 1.65 0.87 13.33
C ILE A 60 2.15 2.20 13.89
N ILE A 61 3.43 2.53 13.68
CA ILE A 61 4.01 3.79 14.18
C ILE A 61 3.27 5.01 13.60
N ILE A 62 3.00 5.02 12.29
CA ILE A 62 2.27 6.10 11.65
C ILE A 62 0.85 6.21 12.22
N ALA A 63 0.16 5.08 12.41
CA ALA A 63 -1.20 5.06 12.94
C ALA A 63 -1.26 5.64 14.37
N THR A 64 -0.32 5.27 15.24
CA THR A 64 -0.26 5.82 16.61
C THR A 64 0.03 7.31 16.61
N LEU A 65 1.01 7.76 15.80
CA LEU A 65 1.31 9.19 15.67
C LEU A 65 0.12 10.00 15.13
N GLN A 66 -0.65 9.41 14.21
CA GLN A 66 -1.84 10.06 13.66
C GLN A 66 -2.95 10.19 14.70
N LEU A 67 -3.16 9.18 15.55
CA LEU A 67 -4.12 9.23 16.65
C LEU A 67 -3.76 10.30 17.68
N ASP A 68 -2.47 10.45 17.98
CA ASP A 68 -1.95 11.47 18.91
C ASP A 68 -1.99 12.90 18.33
N GLY A 69 -2.44 13.07 17.08
CA GLY A 69 -2.49 14.38 16.42
C GLY A 69 -1.11 14.95 16.09
N PHE A 70 -0.06 14.13 16.14
CA PHE A 70 1.34 14.54 15.89
C PHE A 70 1.51 15.26 14.56
N PHE A 71 0.88 14.76 13.50
CA PHE A 71 0.94 15.40 12.18
C PHE A 71 0.26 16.77 12.15
N SER A 72 -0.80 16.98 12.93
CA SER A 72 -1.47 18.28 13.05
C SER A 72 -0.59 19.29 13.79
N LEU A 73 0.12 18.85 14.84
CA LEU A 73 1.07 19.71 15.57
C LEU A 73 2.19 20.20 14.64
N ILE A 74 2.84 19.28 13.92
CA ILE A 74 3.90 19.63 12.97
C ILE A 74 3.38 20.51 11.85
N ALA A 75 2.19 20.26 11.30
CA ALA A 75 1.62 21.08 10.23
C ALA A 75 1.29 22.51 10.67
N SER A 76 0.96 22.74 11.94
CA SER A 76 0.61 24.08 12.45
C SER A 76 1.83 25.02 12.59
N GLN A 77 3.02 24.48 12.84
CA GLN A 77 4.25 25.27 13.04
C GLN A 77 4.68 26.08 11.79
N PRO A 78 4.78 25.49 10.59
CA PRO A 78 5.14 26.24 9.39
C PRO A 78 4.03 27.22 8.96
N ILE A 79 2.74 26.90 9.21
CA ILE A 79 1.62 27.81 8.93
C ILE A 79 1.71 29.06 9.83
N SER A 80 2.11 28.90 11.08
CA SER A 80 2.36 30.04 11.98
C SER A 80 3.56 30.87 11.52
N CYS A 81 4.63 30.23 11.03
CA CYS A 81 5.82 30.92 10.54
C CYS A 81 5.53 31.73 9.27
N ALA A 82 4.69 31.19 8.37
CA ALA A 82 4.27 31.87 7.13
C ALA A 82 3.27 33.01 7.34
N ARG A 83 2.57 33.07 8.49
CA ARG A 83 1.65 34.17 8.82
C ARG A 83 2.37 35.36 9.47
N ASN A 84 3.60 35.17 9.95
CA ASN A 84 4.40 36.18 10.66
C ASN A 84 5.52 36.78 9.78
N GLN A 85 5.48 36.53 8.46
CA GLN A 85 6.20 37.26 7.41
C GLN A 85 5.17 37.96 6.52
#